data_AF-A0A955ZAH2-F1
#
_entry.id   AF-A0A955ZAH2-F1
#
_cell.length_a   1.000
_cell.length_b   1.000
_cell.length_c   1.000
_cell.angle_alpha   90.00
_cell.angle_beta   90.00
_cell.angle_gamma   90.00
#
_symmetry.space_group_name_H-M   'P 1'
#
loop_
_entity.id
_entity.type
_entity.pdbx_description
1 polymer ?
#
loop_
_entity_poly.entity_id
_entity_poly.type
_entity_poly.pdbx_seq_one_letter_code
_entity_poly.pdbx_strand_id
1 'polypeptide(L)'
;MRPPADDAEPAPAWLDDLDFERAPTTLLGARLRIVAWLACGVIAASSIWKTVLPLSRNVVQTPLGGDAYDGHRYGMKLALRKAIFAELAAAEKAQRERAVAQNTWHGHAWSREDDRGYQERALAQSLATRHGLSLSQVYLILDEGIRDKWPGPDGEPLIATTPPQDPRDTW
;
A
#
# COMPACT_ATOMS: atom_id res chain seq x y z
N MET A 1 -40.34 -9.18 -39.93
CA MET A 1 -39.34 -10.16 -40.38
C MET A 1 -38.53 -10.55 -39.14
N ARG A 2 -38.73 -11.75 -38.59
CA ARG A 2 -37.98 -12.25 -37.42
C ARG A 2 -36.64 -12.79 -37.94
N PRO A 3 -35.48 -12.47 -37.33
CA PRO A 3 -34.23 -13.13 -37.70
C PRO A 3 -34.40 -14.65 -37.50
N PRO A 4 -33.82 -15.48 -38.38
CA PRO A 4 -33.80 -16.92 -38.17
C PRO A 4 -33.18 -17.22 -36.81
N ALA A 5 -33.82 -18.12 -36.05
CA ALA A 5 -33.29 -18.55 -34.76
C ALA A 5 -31.90 -19.14 -34.99
N ASP A 6 -30.90 -18.55 -34.33
CA ASP A 6 -29.49 -18.92 -34.42
C ASP A 6 -29.30 -20.44 -34.33
N ASP A 7 -28.62 -20.99 -35.33
CA ASP A 7 -27.99 -22.31 -35.32
C ASP A 7 -26.82 -22.29 -34.32
N ALA A 8 -27.12 -22.12 -33.02
CA ALA A 8 -26.10 -22.14 -31.99
C ALA A 8 -25.50 -23.54 -31.92
N GLU A 9 -24.21 -23.66 -32.23
CA GLU A 9 -23.46 -24.91 -32.10
C GLU A 9 -23.61 -25.44 -30.66
N PRO A 10 -23.85 -26.76 -30.49
CA PRO A 10 -24.00 -27.35 -29.17
C PRO A 10 -22.73 -27.10 -28.36
N ALA A 11 -22.91 -26.69 -27.11
CA ALA A 11 -21.82 -26.51 -26.17
C ALA A 11 -20.97 -27.80 -26.12
N PRO A 12 -19.64 -27.70 -26.15
CA PRO A 12 -18.79 -28.87 -26.15
C PRO A 12 -18.99 -29.70 -24.87
N ALA A 13 -19.04 -31.02 -25.01
CA ALA A 13 -19.41 -31.97 -23.94
C ALA A 13 -18.54 -31.88 -22.66
N TRP A 14 -17.33 -31.32 -22.74
CA TRP A 14 -16.49 -31.11 -21.55
C TRP A 14 -17.01 -29.99 -20.64
N LEU A 15 -17.90 -29.12 -21.11
CA LEU A 15 -18.57 -28.12 -20.27
C LEU A 15 -19.57 -28.77 -19.31
N ASP A 16 -20.20 -29.88 -19.70
CA ASP A 16 -21.10 -30.63 -18.80
C ASP A 16 -20.33 -31.23 -17.61
N ASP A 17 -19.06 -31.60 -17.81
CA ASP A 17 -18.18 -32.06 -16.72
C ASP A 17 -17.86 -30.95 -15.69
N LEU A 18 -18.03 -29.68 -16.08
CA LEU A 18 -17.86 -28.49 -15.23
C LEU A 18 -19.19 -27.96 -14.66
N ASP A 19 -20.32 -28.60 -14.93
CA ASP A 19 -21.61 -28.26 -14.32
C ASP A 19 -21.65 -28.76 -12.86
N PHE A 20 -21.34 -27.86 -11.92
CA PHE A 20 -21.28 -28.15 -10.49
C PHE A 20 -22.65 -28.49 -9.87
N GLU A 21 -23.77 -28.29 -10.57
CA GLU A 21 -25.11 -28.61 -10.07
C GLU A 21 -25.50 -30.09 -10.27
N ARG A 22 -24.82 -30.80 -11.17
CA ARG A 22 -25.07 -32.22 -11.49
C ARG A 22 -24.00 -33.14 -10.92
N ALA A 23 -24.28 -34.43 -10.70
CA ALA A 23 -23.25 -35.39 -10.30
C ALA A 23 -22.27 -35.66 -11.47
N PRO A 24 -20.95 -35.72 -11.24
CA PRO A 24 -19.99 -36.01 -12.31
C PRO A 24 -20.23 -37.42 -12.85
N THR A 25 -20.40 -37.54 -14.17
CA THR A 25 -20.63 -38.83 -14.84
C THR A 25 -19.33 -39.58 -15.09
N THR A 26 -18.18 -38.90 -15.02
CA THR A 26 -16.85 -39.45 -15.28
C THR A 26 -15.88 -39.24 -14.11
N LEU A 27 -14.90 -40.16 -13.96
CA LEU A 27 -13.81 -40.01 -12.98
C LEU A 27 -12.95 -38.76 -13.25
N LEU A 28 -12.80 -38.38 -14.52
CA LEU A 28 -12.07 -37.19 -14.92
C LEU A 28 -12.80 -35.92 -14.49
N GLY A 29 -14.11 -35.84 -14.72
CA GLY A 29 -14.95 -34.74 -14.25
C GLY A 29 -14.93 -34.59 -12.73
N ALA A 30 -14.99 -35.70 -12.00
CA ALA A 30 -14.86 -35.68 -10.53
C ALA A 30 -13.51 -35.07 -10.06
N ARG A 31 -12.40 -35.44 -10.71
CA ARG A 31 -11.07 -34.88 -10.41
C ARG A 31 -10.97 -33.40 -10.75
N LEU A 32 -11.48 -32.98 -11.91
CA LEU A 32 -11.47 -31.58 -12.33
C LEU A 32 -12.21 -30.68 -11.33
N ARG A 33 -13.36 -31.16 -10.82
CA ARG A 33 -14.13 -30.42 -9.81
C ARG A 33 -13.38 -30.31 -8.48
N ILE A 34 -12.72 -31.38 -8.02
CA ILE A 34 -11.89 -31.30 -6.81
C ILE A 34 -10.78 -30.26 -6.99
N VAL A 35 -10.10 -30.25 -8.14
CA VAL A 35 -9.06 -29.25 -8.44
C VAL A 35 -9.64 -27.84 -8.47
N ALA A 36 -10.79 -27.65 -9.09
CA ALA A 36 -11.47 -26.35 -9.13
C ALA A 36 -11.87 -25.87 -7.72
N TRP A 37 -12.43 -26.75 -6.88
CA TRP A 37 -12.75 -26.45 -5.48
C TRP A 37 -11.51 -26.07 -4.66
N LEU A 38 -10.41 -26.81 -4.83
CA LEU A 38 -9.14 -26.48 -4.17
C LEU A 38 -8.61 -25.12 -4.63
N ALA A 39 -8.64 -24.85 -5.94
CA ALA A 39 -8.20 -23.57 -6.49
C ALA A 39 -9.06 -22.40 -5.95
N CYS A 40 -10.39 -22.54 -5.97
CA CYS A 40 -11.30 -21.56 -5.37
C CYS A 40 -11.05 -21.39 -3.86
N GLY A 41 -10.81 -22.48 -3.13
CA GLY A 41 -10.48 -22.45 -1.71
C GLY A 41 -9.18 -21.69 -1.42
N VAL A 42 -8.14 -21.92 -2.22
CA VAL A 42 -6.85 -21.19 -2.11
C VAL A 42 -7.02 -19.72 -2.41
N ILE A 43 -7.77 -19.36 -3.46
CA ILE A 43 -8.05 -17.96 -3.81
C ILE A 43 -8.83 -17.27 -2.68
N ALA A 44 -9.88 -17.91 -2.17
CA ALA A 44 -10.68 -17.38 -1.07
C ALA A 44 -9.85 -17.20 0.21
N ALA A 45 -9.06 -18.21 0.59
CA ALA A 45 -8.18 -18.14 1.75
C ALA A 45 -7.12 -17.03 1.61
N SER A 46 -6.52 -16.88 0.42
CA SER A 46 -5.56 -15.80 0.13
C SER A 46 -6.19 -14.41 0.26
N SER A 47 -7.40 -14.22 -0.28
CA SER A 47 -8.14 -12.98 -0.17
C SER A 47 -8.51 -12.66 1.29
N ILE A 48 -9.05 -13.64 2.02
CA ILE A 48 -9.36 -13.49 3.45
C ILE A 48 -8.09 -13.14 4.22
N TRP A 49 -6.97 -13.82 3.98
CA TRP A 49 -5.72 -13.51 4.65
C TRP A 49 -5.27 -12.08 4.37
N LYS A 50 -5.31 -11.63 3.12
CA LYS A 50 -4.96 -10.24 2.75
C LYS A 50 -5.89 -9.20 3.39
N THR A 51 -7.16 -9.51 3.62
CA THR A 51 -8.12 -8.59 4.24
C THR A 51 -8.11 -8.62 5.76
N VAL A 52 -7.94 -9.80 6.37
CA VAL A 52 -8.01 -10.01 7.83
C VAL A 52 -6.67 -9.73 8.51
N LEU A 53 -5.55 -10.08 7.89
CA LEU A 53 -4.22 -9.86 8.49
C LEU A 53 -3.93 -8.39 8.84
N PRO A 54 -4.34 -7.38 8.04
CA PRO A 54 -4.25 -5.98 8.43
C PRO A 54 -5.10 -5.66 9.66
N LEU A 55 -6.30 -6.25 9.76
CA LEU A 55 -7.23 -6.00 10.88
C LEU A 55 -6.73 -6.64 12.18
N SER A 56 -6.19 -7.86 12.12
CA SER A 56 -5.63 -8.55 13.29
C SER A 56 -4.27 -8.00 13.72
N ARG A 57 -3.57 -7.30 12.82
CA ARG A 57 -2.32 -6.58 13.09
C ARG A 57 -2.51 -5.10 13.36
N ASN A 58 -3.75 -4.63 13.53
CA ASN A 58 -3.97 -3.32 14.14
C ASN A 58 -3.49 -3.40 15.59
N VAL A 59 -2.19 -3.19 15.77
CA VAL A 59 -1.58 -2.93 17.06
C VAL A 59 -2.42 -1.84 17.70
N VAL A 60 -2.97 -2.13 18.88
CA VAL A 60 -3.66 -1.14 19.70
C VAL A 60 -2.76 0.09 19.72
N GLN A 61 -3.19 1.16 19.07
CA GLN A 61 -2.34 2.32 18.91
C GLN A 61 -2.01 2.81 20.30
N THR A 62 -0.71 2.87 20.61
CA THR A 62 -0.25 3.47 21.85
C THR A 62 -0.86 4.86 21.89
N PRO A 63 -1.68 5.20 22.90
CA PRO A 63 -2.27 6.52 22.98
C PRO A 63 -1.14 7.54 22.90
N LEU A 64 -1.39 8.65 22.21
CA LEU A 64 -0.44 9.76 22.15
C LEU A 64 -0.17 10.20 23.58
N GLY A 65 0.92 9.69 24.17
CA GLY A 65 1.36 10.09 25.48
C GLY A 65 1.58 11.59 25.43
N GLY A 66 0.92 12.33 26.31
CA GLY A 66 1.21 13.75 26.50
C GLY A 66 2.70 13.95 26.80
N ASP A 67 3.17 15.19 26.67
CA ASP A 67 4.56 15.61 26.93
C ASP A 67 4.88 15.57 28.44
N ALA A 68 4.55 14.46 29.10
CA ALA A 68 4.47 14.34 30.55
C ALA A 68 5.84 14.20 31.22
N TYR A 69 6.92 14.00 30.46
CA TYR A 69 8.27 13.82 31.00
C TYR A 69 9.33 14.49 30.12
N ASP A 70 10.31 15.10 30.79
CA ASP A 70 11.39 15.86 30.18
C ASP A 70 12.10 15.06 29.05
N GLY A 71 12.14 15.63 27.85
CA GLY A 71 12.71 15.01 26.64
C GLY A 71 11.91 13.87 25.99
N HIS A 72 10.72 13.53 26.49
CA HIS A 72 9.81 12.57 25.87
C HIS A 72 8.60 13.28 25.27
N ARG A 73 8.35 13.04 23.98
CA ARG A 73 7.15 13.53 23.31
C ARG A 73 6.65 12.47 22.34
N TYR A 74 5.34 12.39 22.21
CA TYR A 74 4.65 11.26 21.58
C TYR A 74 4.92 9.90 22.27
N GLY A 75 5.27 9.92 23.56
CA GLY A 75 5.63 8.72 24.32
C GLY A 75 7.01 8.13 24.02
N MET A 76 7.92 8.89 23.40
CA MET A 76 9.25 8.38 23.01
C MET A 76 10.38 9.40 23.18
N LYS A 77 11.61 8.90 23.34
CA LYS A 77 12.83 9.69 23.51
C LYS A 77 13.20 10.42 22.22
N LEU A 78 13.76 11.63 22.35
CA LEU A 78 14.29 12.40 21.23
C LEU A 78 15.22 11.61 20.30
N ALA A 79 16.10 10.77 20.85
CA ALA A 79 17.04 9.96 20.05
C ALA A 79 16.33 9.01 19.07
N LEU A 80 15.24 8.36 19.50
CA LEU A 80 14.46 7.47 18.65
C LEU A 80 13.73 8.26 17.56
N ARG A 81 13.16 9.42 17.91
CA ARG A 81 12.49 10.30 16.94
C ARG A 81 13.43 10.79 15.86
N LYS A 82 14.64 11.21 16.24
CA LYS A 82 15.69 11.62 15.30
C LYS A 82 16.12 10.46 14.40
N ALA A 83 16.21 9.23 14.91
CA ALA A 83 16.50 8.06 14.10
C ALA A 83 15.40 7.78 13.06
N ILE A 84 14.14 7.80 13.49
CA ILE A 84 12.98 7.62 12.59
C ILE A 84 12.93 8.72 11.53
N PHE A 85 13.15 9.97 11.93
CA PHE A 85 13.22 11.09 11.00
C PHE A 85 14.34 10.91 9.98
N ALA A 86 15.54 10.49 10.40
CA ALA A 86 16.67 10.26 9.51
C ALA A 86 16.36 9.18 8.46
N GLU A 87 15.66 8.11 8.84
CA GLU A 87 15.20 7.08 7.87
C GLU A 87 14.19 7.65 6.86
N LEU A 88 13.22 8.44 7.32
CA LEU A 88 12.25 9.12 6.44
C LEU A 88 12.95 10.09 5.49
N ALA A 89 13.86 10.91 6.00
CA ALA A 89 14.62 11.90 5.24
C ALA A 89 15.55 11.25 4.20
N ALA A 90 16.18 10.13 4.55
CA ALA A 90 17.01 9.38 3.62
C ALA A 90 16.20 8.83 2.43
N ALA A 91 14.99 8.34 2.69
CA ALA A 91 14.14 7.81 1.64
C ALA A 91 13.55 8.90 0.75
N GLU A 92 13.25 10.07 1.30
CA GLU A 92 12.58 11.18 0.62
C GLU A 92 13.31 11.61 -0.67
N LYS A 93 14.63 11.80 -0.59
CA LYS A 93 15.46 12.20 -1.73
C LYS A 93 15.48 11.14 -2.83
N ALA A 94 15.70 9.88 -2.45
CA ALA A 94 15.70 8.76 -3.38
C ALA A 94 14.32 8.57 -4.04
N GLN A 95 13.23 8.79 -3.29
CA GLN A 95 11.87 8.72 -3.80
C GLN A 95 11.58 9.86 -4.78
N ARG A 96 12.03 11.08 -4.50
CA ARG A 96 11.90 12.21 -5.45
C ARG A 96 12.63 11.93 -6.76
N GLU A 97 13.89 11.50 -6.69
CA GLU A 97 14.69 11.17 -7.88
C GLU A 97 14.05 10.04 -8.69
N ARG A 98 13.59 8.98 -8.01
CA ARG A 98 12.86 7.88 -8.65
C ARG A 98 11.57 8.35 -9.31
N ALA A 99 10.75 9.15 -8.62
CA ALA A 99 9.48 9.63 -9.13
C ALA A 99 9.68 10.51 -10.37
N VAL A 100 10.74 11.32 -10.41
CA VAL A 100 11.14 12.07 -11.61
C VAL A 100 11.52 11.11 -12.73
N ALA A 101 12.39 10.13 -12.47
CA ALA A 101 12.89 9.19 -13.49
C ALA A 101 11.78 8.32 -14.11
N GLN A 102 10.86 7.81 -13.28
CA GLN A 102 9.83 6.85 -13.70
C GLN A 102 8.61 7.50 -14.35
N ASN A 103 8.37 8.80 -14.10
CA ASN A 103 7.24 9.53 -14.66
C ASN A 103 7.69 10.54 -15.75
N THR A 104 8.76 10.22 -16.48
CA THR A 104 9.36 11.09 -17.51
C THR A 104 8.57 11.18 -18.83
N TRP A 105 7.60 10.30 -19.08
CA TRP A 105 6.77 10.31 -20.30
C TRP A 105 5.36 10.83 -20.01
N HIS A 106 5.18 12.15 -20.08
CA HIS A 106 3.93 12.88 -19.80
C HIS A 106 3.37 12.71 -18.39
N GLY A 107 4.19 12.26 -17.44
CA GLY A 107 3.83 12.15 -16.04
C GLY A 107 3.63 13.53 -15.43
N HIS A 108 2.38 13.99 -15.42
CA HIS A 108 1.96 15.21 -14.76
C HIS A 108 2.59 15.31 -13.38
N ALA A 109 2.89 16.53 -12.92
CA ALA A 109 3.41 16.78 -11.57
C ALA A 109 2.59 16.06 -10.49
N TRP A 110 1.29 15.87 -10.72
CA TRP A 110 0.37 15.13 -9.87
C TRP A 110 0.66 13.63 -9.80
N SER A 111 1.03 12.99 -10.91
CA SER A 111 1.40 11.57 -10.92
C SER A 111 2.69 11.32 -10.13
N ARG A 112 3.65 12.25 -10.23
CA ARG A 112 4.90 12.18 -9.43
C ARG A 112 4.63 12.35 -7.95
N GLU A 113 3.73 13.26 -7.60
CA GLU A 113 3.38 13.53 -6.21
C GLU A 113 2.56 12.39 -5.59
N ASP A 114 1.61 11.81 -6.33
CA ASP A 114 0.83 10.67 -5.85
C ASP A 114 1.72 9.44 -5.63
N ASP A 115 2.63 9.16 -6.57
CA ASP A 115 3.62 8.09 -6.43
C ASP A 115 4.56 8.34 -5.24
N ARG A 116 5.05 9.57 -5.05
CA ARG A 116 5.86 9.96 -3.87
C ARG A 116 5.07 9.76 -2.57
N GLY A 117 3.83 10.24 -2.52
CA GLY A 117 2.94 10.12 -1.35
C GLY A 117 2.59 8.67 -1.03
N TYR A 118 2.43 7.82 -2.05
CA TYR A 118 2.26 6.38 -1.86
C TYR A 118 3.50 5.76 -1.19
N GLN A 119 4.71 6.07 -1.67
CA GLN A 119 5.95 5.52 -1.10
C GLN A 119 6.21 6.04 0.31
N GLU A 120 5.97 7.32 0.57
CA GLU A 120 6.07 7.91 1.91
C GLU A 120 5.13 7.19 2.89
N ARG A 121 3.87 6.97 2.48
CA ARG A 121 2.88 6.24 3.29
C ARG A 121 3.30 4.78 3.54
N ALA A 122 3.80 4.09 2.51
CA ALA A 122 4.28 2.72 2.64
C ALA A 122 5.46 2.62 3.62
N LEU A 123 6.41 3.54 3.52
CA LEU A 123 7.54 3.62 4.45
C LEU A 123 7.08 3.94 5.87
N ALA A 124 6.21 4.93 6.04
CA ALA A 124 5.68 5.32 7.35
C ALA A 124 4.91 4.16 8.02
N GLN A 125 4.14 3.38 7.26
CA GLN A 125 3.51 2.15 7.76
C GLN A 125 4.52 1.09 8.18
N SER A 126 5.61 0.92 7.42
CA SER A 126 6.66 -0.03 7.76
C SER A 126 7.39 0.36 9.05
N LEU A 127 7.66 1.65 9.25
CA LEU A 127 8.29 2.20 10.45
C LEU A 127 7.35 2.10 11.66
N ALA A 128 6.07 2.45 11.47
CA ALA A 128 5.04 2.27 12.49
C ALA A 128 5.00 0.82 12.99
N THR A 129 5.00 -0.14 12.05
CA THR A 129 5.00 -1.57 12.39
C THR A 129 6.30 -1.98 13.10
N ARG A 130 7.47 -1.57 12.59
CA ARG A 130 8.78 -1.95 13.13
C ARG A 130 9.00 -1.44 14.55
N HIS A 131 8.53 -0.23 14.84
CA HIS A 131 8.75 0.44 16.12
C HIS A 131 7.55 0.34 17.08
N GLY A 132 6.48 -0.35 16.70
CA GLY A 132 5.26 -0.45 17.53
C GLY A 132 4.58 0.91 17.74
N LEU A 133 4.59 1.76 16.73
CA LEU A 133 4.04 3.12 16.76
C LEU A 133 2.73 3.18 15.98
N SER A 134 1.89 4.16 16.30
CA SER A 134 0.82 4.58 15.40
C SER A 134 1.40 5.31 14.19
N LEU A 135 0.69 5.23 13.06
CA LEU A 135 1.04 6.00 11.87
C LEU A 135 1.05 7.51 12.15
N SER A 136 0.14 7.99 13.01
CA SER A 136 0.09 9.38 13.45
C SER A 136 1.35 9.82 14.19
N GLN A 137 1.91 8.97 15.06
CA GLN A 137 3.19 9.27 15.73
C GLN A 137 4.33 9.42 14.72
N VAL A 138 4.38 8.58 13.69
CA VAL A 138 5.41 8.68 12.63
C VAL A 138 5.30 10.02 11.89
N TYR A 139 4.09 10.44 11.50
CA TYR A 139 3.89 11.73 10.85
C TYR A 139 4.17 12.93 11.77
N LEU A 140 3.86 12.82 13.07
CA LEU A 140 4.20 13.86 14.04
C LEU A 140 5.71 13.99 14.26
N ILE A 141 6.47 12.90 14.14
CA ILE A 141 7.94 12.92 14.16
C ILE A 141 8.48 13.58 12.88
N LEU A 142 7.91 13.27 11.72
CA LEU A 142 8.29 13.90 10.45
C LEU A 142 8.09 15.42 10.52
N ASP A 143 6.90 15.84 10.95
CA ASP A 143 6.54 17.25 11.10
C ASP A 143 7.41 17.95 12.15
N GLU A 144 7.68 17.32 13.31
CA GLU A 144 8.61 17.85 14.31
C GLU A 144 10.01 18.05 13.72
N GLY A 145 10.57 17.07 13.02
CA GLY A 145 11.90 17.17 12.44
C GLY A 145 12.01 18.22 11.33
N ILE A 146 10.94 18.41 10.54
CA ILE A 146 10.85 19.51 9.55
C ILE A 146 10.83 20.87 10.28
N ARG A 147 9.99 21.02 11.31
CA ARG A 147 9.83 22.27 12.07
C ARG A 147 11.11 22.66 12.80
N ASP A 148 11.75 21.68 13.44
CA ASP A 148 12.96 21.85 14.25
C ASP A 148 14.23 21.77 13.40
N LYS A 149 14.09 21.62 12.07
CA LYS A 149 15.19 21.55 11.09
C LYS A 149 16.24 20.49 11.45
N TRP A 150 15.80 19.29 11.81
CA TRP A 150 16.72 18.18 12.05
C TRP A 150 17.48 17.85 10.76
N PRO A 151 18.78 17.50 10.86
CA PRO A 151 19.58 17.19 9.69
C PRO A 151 19.09 15.92 9.00
N GLY A 152 18.99 15.98 7.67
CA GLY A 152 18.81 14.84 6.80
C GLY A 152 20.11 14.06 6.59
N PRO A 153 20.12 13.08 5.66
CA PRO A 153 21.30 12.25 5.37
C PRO A 153 22.50 13.05 4.83
N ASP A 154 22.26 14.19 4.17
CA ASP A 154 23.28 15.11 3.66
C ASP A 154 23.65 16.22 4.65
N GLY A 155 23.14 16.15 5.89
CA GLY A 155 23.36 17.16 6.92
C GLY A 155 22.46 18.38 6.81
N GLU A 156 21.75 18.53 5.68
CA GLU A 156 20.81 19.62 5.46
C GLU A 156 19.40 19.24 5.93
N PRO A 157 18.62 20.19 6.47
CA PRO A 157 17.23 19.93 6.84
C PRO A 157 16.37 19.57 5.63
N LEU A 158 15.37 18.71 5.85
CA LEU A 158 14.35 18.46 4.83
C LEU A 158 13.62 19.76 4.48
N ILE A 159 13.47 20.00 3.19
CA ILE A 159 12.71 21.13 2.67
C ILE A 159 11.21 20.79 2.77
N ALA A 160 10.51 21.49 3.66
CA ALA A 160 9.07 21.35 3.90
C ALA A 160 8.23 21.61 2.64
N THR A 161 8.74 22.44 1.74
CA THR A 161 8.04 22.83 0.53
C THR A 161 8.21 21.77 -0.54
N THR A 162 7.11 21.08 -0.85
CA THR A 162 6.83 20.77 -2.25
C THR A 162 6.71 22.14 -2.94
N PRO A 163 7.53 22.48 -3.94
CA PRO A 163 7.41 23.77 -4.62
C PRO A 163 5.94 23.97 -5.02
N PRO A 164 5.35 25.16 -4.77
CA PRO A 164 3.97 25.42 -5.16
C PRO A 164 3.86 25.11 -6.65
N GLN A 165 3.01 24.15 -6.99
CA GLN A 165 2.73 23.85 -8.38
C GLN A 165 2.00 25.06 -8.93
N ASP A 166 2.65 25.86 -9.78
CA ASP A 166 1.92 26.81 -10.60
C ASP A 166 1.05 25.98 -11.57
N PRO A 167 -0.29 26.01 -11.46
CA PRO A 167 -1.14 25.29 -12.40
C PRO A 167 -1.08 25.87 -13.83
N ARG A 168 -0.30 26.93 -14.08
CA ARG A 168 -0.23 27.65 -15.37
C ARG A 168 1.14 27.65 -16.04
N ASP A 169 2.20 27.17 -15.40
CA ASP A 169 3.50 27.08 -16.06
C ASP A 169 3.61 25.75 -16.83
N THR A 170 3.52 25.87 -18.16
CA THR A 170 3.76 24.88 -19.22
C THR A 170 2.57 24.02 -19.67
N TRP A 171 1.85 24.56 -20.66
CA TRP A 171 1.34 23.82 -21.81
C TRP A 171 2.43 23.75 -22.87
#